data_AF-A0A7X9BRF4-F1
#
_entry.id   AF-A0A7X9BRF4-F1
#
_cell.length_a   1.000
_cell.length_b   1.000
_cell.length_c   1.000
_cell.angle_alpha   90.00
_cell.angle_beta   90.00
_cell.angle_gamma   90.00
#
_symmetry.space_group_name_H-M   'P 1'
#
loop_
_entity.id
_entity.type
_entity.pdbx_description
1 polymer ?
#
loop_
_entity_poly.entity_id
_entity_poly.type
_entity_poly.pdbx_seq_one_letter_code
_entity_poly.pdbx_strand_id
1 'polypeptide(L)'
;MTLKELAKLANVSVSTVSRVINGKDTHSASPKTREKIWRLVRETNYIPNVAAQNLRKGAKNIKQKTYSIACVFTRTSDGLADPFFSQIFQAIEQEAIKNSCTVTGVFSAQSMSKDGIYDDLILSDPNGIILIGRYTKPLYTYL
;
A
#
# COMPACT_ATOMS: atom_id res chain seq x y z
N MET A 1 -18.17 11.81 15.50
CA MET A 1 -17.53 13.11 15.23
C MET A 1 -17.18 13.21 13.76
N THR A 2 -17.72 14.21 13.05
CA THR A 2 -17.45 14.48 11.64
C THR A 2 -16.67 15.78 11.45
N LEU A 3 -16.09 15.99 10.27
CA LEU A 3 -15.36 17.24 9.95
C LEU A 3 -16.28 18.49 10.08
N LYS A 4 -17.58 18.33 9.80
CA LYS A 4 -18.59 19.39 9.88
C LYS A 4 -18.91 19.76 11.34
N GLU A 5 -19.01 18.76 12.20
CA GLU A 5 -19.20 18.94 13.64
C GLU A 5 -17.98 19.61 14.27
N LEU A 6 -16.77 19.16 13.90
CA LEU A 6 -15.53 19.74 14.36
C LEU A 6 -15.40 21.22 13.96
N ALA A 7 -15.81 21.58 12.74
CA ALA A 7 -15.84 22.95 12.24
C ALA A 7 -16.82 23.84 13.03
N LYS A 8 -17.99 23.31 13.36
CA LYS A 8 -18.99 24.01 14.18
C LYS A 8 -18.47 24.29 15.60
N LEU A 9 -17.82 23.30 16.23
CA LEU A 9 -17.21 23.44 17.56
C LEU A 9 -16.01 24.42 17.56
N ALA A 10 -15.19 24.37 16.51
CA ALA A 10 -14.06 25.26 16.35
C ALA A 10 -14.47 26.70 15.97
N ASN A 11 -15.72 26.91 15.55
CA ASN A 11 -16.26 28.16 14.99
C ASN A 11 -15.51 28.63 13.73
N VAL A 12 -15.26 27.71 12.80
CA VAL A 12 -14.56 27.98 11.53
C VAL A 12 -15.23 27.23 10.37
N SER A 13 -14.81 27.53 9.15
CA SER A 13 -15.28 26.77 7.97
C SER A 13 -14.74 25.33 7.97
N VAL A 14 -15.51 24.40 7.40
CA VAL A 14 -15.09 23.02 7.12
C VAL A 14 -13.79 22.98 6.32
N SER A 15 -13.61 23.93 5.40
CA SER A 15 -12.41 24.10 4.58
C SER A 15 -11.18 24.49 5.42
N THR A 16 -11.36 25.31 6.46
CA THR A 16 -10.27 25.70 7.37
C THR A 16 -9.82 24.51 8.21
N VAL A 17 -10.75 23.76 8.82
CA VAL A 17 -10.44 22.53 9.57
C VAL A 17 -9.72 21.52 8.67
N SER A 18 -10.25 21.30 7.47
CA SER A 18 -9.66 20.37 6.52
C SER A 18 -8.22 20.75 6.16
N ARG A 19 -7.93 22.04 5.96
CA ARG A 19 -6.58 22.51 5.61
C ARG A 19 -5.61 22.40 6.79
N VAL A 20 -6.07 22.67 8.01
CA VAL A 20 -5.28 22.53 9.23
C VAL A 20 -4.93 21.07 9.52
N ILE A 21 -5.87 20.14 9.37
CA ILE A 21 -5.65 18.71 9.61
C ILE A 21 -4.85 18.07 8.47
N ASN A 22 -5.10 18.45 7.21
CA ASN A 22 -4.46 17.83 6.04
C ASN A 22 -3.12 18.46 5.65
N GLY A 23 -2.57 19.40 6.45
CA GLY A 23 -1.19 19.89 6.33
C GLY A 23 -0.83 20.66 5.07
N LYS A 24 -1.81 21.04 4.22
CA LYS A 24 -1.54 21.69 2.93
C LYS A 24 -1.26 23.20 3.03
N ASP A 25 -1.48 23.82 4.19
CA ASP A 25 -1.21 25.24 4.37
C ASP A 25 -0.97 25.56 5.85
N THR A 26 0.26 25.90 6.21
CA THR A 26 0.62 26.41 7.54
C THR A 26 0.06 27.81 7.80
N HIS A 27 -0.37 28.53 6.76
CA HIS A 27 -0.98 29.87 6.83
C HIS A 27 -2.51 29.87 6.78
N SER A 28 -3.18 28.72 6.68
CA SER A 28 -4.64 28.64 6.55
C SER A 28 -5.43 29.08 7.79
N ALA A 29 -4.80 29.26 8.94
CA ALA A 29 -5.45 29.68 10.18
C ALA A 29 -4.46 30.36 11.13
N SER A 30 -4.96 31.24 12.00
CA SER A 30 -4.15 31.81 13.08
C SER A 30 -3.61 30.70 14.01
N PRO A 31 -2.46 30.90 14.68
CA PRO A 31 -1.91 29.93 15.62
C PRO A 31 -2.93 29.52 16.71
N LYS A 32 -3.70 30.49 17.23
CA LYS A 32 -4.76 30.26 18.22
C LYS A 32 -5.87 29.34 17.69
N THR A 33 -6.29 29.56 16.45
CA THR A 33 -7.34 28.75 15.79
C THR A 33 -6.87 27.33 15.53
N ARG A 34 -5.61 27.17 15.09
CA ARG A 34 -4.99 25.86 14.86
C ARG A 34 -4.92 25.04 16.15
N GLU A 35 -4.49 25.66 17.24
CA GLU A 35 -4.41 24.99 18.54
C GLU A 35 -5.81 24.53 19.02
N LYS A 36 -6.83 25.38 18.86
CA LYS A 36 -8.22 25.04 19.18
C LYS A 36 -8.72 23.83 18.38
N ILE A 37 -8.42 23.78 17.08
CA ILE A 37 -8.77 22.64 16.22
C ILE A 37 -8.08 21.35 16.72
N TRP A 38 -6.77 21.38 16.96
CA TRP A 38 -6.04 20.20 17.46
C TRP A 38 -6.45 19.74 18.86
N ARG A 39 -6.88 20.66 19.72
CA ARG A 39 -7.48 20.32 21.01
C ARG A 39 -8.79 19.55 20.83
N LEU A 40 -9.69 20.08 19.99
CA LEU A 40 -10.96 19.41 19.67
C LEU A 40 -10.73 18.06 19.00
N VAL A 41 -9.78 17.92 18.08
CA VAL A 41 -9.45 16.61 17.46
C VAL A 41 -9.10 15.57 18.51
N ARG A 42 -8.27 15.96 19.51
CA ARG A 42 -7.85 15.07 20.61
C ARG A 42 -8.99 14.74 21.57
N GLU A 43 -9.77 15.74 21.99
CA GLU A 43 -10.90 15.55 22.91
C GLU A 43 -12.02 14.69 22.30
N THR A 44 -12.19 14.77 20.98
CA THR A 44 -13.29 14.13 20.27
C THR A 44 -12.89 12.82 19.58
N ASN A 45 -11.63 12.43 19.74
CA ASN A 45 -11.00 11.27 19.09
C ASN A 45 -11.30 11.20 17.59
N TYR A 46 -11.27 12.35 16.90
CA TYR A 46 -11.58 12.42 15.48
C TYR A 46 -10.45 11.79 14.65
N ILE A 47 -10.75 10.69 13.98
CA ILE A 47 -9.83 10.02 13.06
C ILE A 47 -10.20 10.41 11.62
N PRO A 48 -9.29 11.08 10.88
CA PRO A 48 -9.55 11.44 9.49
C PRO A 48 -9.70 10.18 8.63
N ASN A 49 -10.81 10.10 7.88
CA ASN A 49 -11.03 9.01 6.95
C ASN A 49 -10.09 9.14 5.74
N VAL A 50 -9.08 8.26 5.68
CA VAL A 50 -8.05 8.22 4.63
C VAL A 50 -8.68 7.97 3.25
N ALA A 51 -9.72 7.14 3.15
CA ALA A 51 -10.40 6.85 1.88
C ALA A 51 -11.09 8.09 1.30
N ALA A 52 -11.78 8.87 2.14
CA ALA A 52 -12.38 10.14 1.73
C ALA A 52 -11.34 11.22 1.41
N GLN A 53 -10.18 11.17 2.06
CA GLN A 53 -9.04 12.06 1.79
C GLN A 53 -8.44 11.78 0.40
N ASN A 54 -8.32 10.51 0.02
CA ASN A 54 -7.82 10.09 -1.29
C ASN A 54 -8.77 10.52 -2.42
N LEU A 55 -10.09 10.41 -2.22
CA LEU A 55 -11.10 10.87 -3.17
C LEU A 55 -11.02 12.39 -3.44
N ARG A 56 -10.87 13.20 -2.39
CA ARG A 56 -10.92 14.67 -2.48
C ARG A 56 -9.60 15.31 -2.94
N LYS A 57 -8.47 14.61 -2.82
CA LYS A 57 -7.15 15.10 -3.28
C LYS A 57 -7.04 15.24 -4.80
N GLY A 58 -8.07 14.89 -5.58
CA GLY A 58 -7.95 14.97 -7.03
C GLY A 58 -6.92 13.99 -7.56
N ALA A 59 -6.74 12.84 -6.88
CA ALA A 59 -6.76 11.62 -7.66
C ALA A 59 -8.17 11.64 -8.29
N LYS A 60 -8.41 12.29 -9.45
CA LYS A 60 -8.14 11.67 -10.74
C LYS A 60 -8.15 10.16 -10.57
N ASN A 61 -8.81 9.49 -11.49
CA ASN A 61 -8.38 8.17 -11.87
C ASN A 61 -6.91 8.20 -12.37
N ILE A 62 -5.94 8.62 -11.55
CA ILE A 62 -4.72 7.85 -11.43
C ILE A 62 -5.28 6.55 -10.84
N LYS A 63 -5.70 5.65 -11.72
CA LYS A 63 -5.22 4.29 -11.59
C LYS A 63 -3.73 4.49 -11.36
N GLN A 64 -3.29 4.66 -10.11
CA GLN A 64 -1.92 4.29 -9.79
C GLN A 64 -1.92 2.88 -10.34
N LYS A 65 -1.16 2.65 -11.42
CA LYS A 65 -1.00 1.30 -11.92
C LYS A 65 -0.45 0.58 -10.71
N THR A 66 -1.31 -0.11 -9.98
CA THR A 66 -0.92 -0.92 -8.85
C THR A 66 -0.24 -2.07 -9.52
N TYR A 67 1.07 -1.94 -9.68
CA TYR A 67 1.84 -2.98 -10.32
C TYR A 67 1.79 -4.18 -9.38
N SER A 68 1.28 -5.30 -9.85
CA SER A 68 1.36 -6.56 -9.13
C SER A 68 2.65 -7.28 -9.53
N ILE A 69 3.37 -7.80 -8.55
CA ILE A 69 4.50 -8.69 -8.80
C ILE A 69 4.29 -10.03 -8.09
N ALA A 70 4.62 -11.12 -8.76
CA ALA A 70 4.67 -12.45 -8.16
C ALA A 70 6.13 -12.81 -7.86
N CYS A 71 6.38 -13.43 -6.70
CA CYS A 71 7.69 -13.95 -6.35
C CYS A 71 7.70 -15.47 -6.49
N VAL A 72 8.69 -16.02 -7.20
CA VAL A 72 8.83 -17.46 -7.40
C VAL A 72 10.22 -17.91 -6.95
N PHE A 73 10.26 -18.77 -5.94
CA PHE A 73 11.48 -19.36 -5.40
C PHE A 73 11.88 -20.60 -6.17
N THR A 74 13.09 -20.66 -6.72
CA THR A 74 13.44 -21.74 -7.65
C THR A 74 14.05 -22.98 -7.01
N ARG A 75 14.53 -22.89 -5.76
CA ARG A 75 15.35 -23.95 -5.12
C ARG A 75 14.72 -24.60 -3.88
N THR A 76 13.70 -24.01 -3.30
CA THR A 76 13.15 -24.41 -2.00
C THR A 76 11.64 -24.47 -2.07
N SER A 77 11.04 -25.54 -1.54
CA SER A 77 9.60 -25.71 -1.38
C SER A 77 8.99 -24.65 -0.46
N ASP A 78 9.76 -24.17 0.51
CA ASP A 78 9.42 -23.08 1.40
C ASP A 78 10.53 -22.01 1.38
N GLY A 79 10.39 -21.04 0.47
CA GLY A 79 11.34 -19.93 0.35
C GLY A 79 11.29 -18.95 1.53
N LEU A 80 10.24 -18.99 2.35
CA LEU A 80 10.10 -18.15 3.53
C LEU A 80 10.70 -18.80 4.78
N ALA A 81 10.84 -20.13 4.81
CA ALA A 81 11.52 -20.84 5.89
C ALA A 81 13.05 -20.67 5.87
N ASP A 82 13.65 -20.33 4.73
CA ASP A 82 15.09 -20.10 4.62
C ASP A 82 15.45 -18.65 5.02
N PRO A 83 16.31 -18.44 6.04
CA PRO A 83 16.73 -17.10 6.48
C PRO A 83 17.37 -16.25 5.38
N PHE A 84 18.05 -16.87 4.41
CA PHE A 84 18.66 -16.14 3.29
C PHE A 84 17.59 -15.58 2.34
N PHE A 85 16.60 -16.39 1.99
CA PHE A 85 15.57 -16.02 1.03
C PHE A 85 14.48 -15.13 1.62
N SER A 86 14.13 -15.33 2.89
CA SER A 86 13.20 -14.47 3.62
C SER A 86 13.70 -13.02 3.76
N GLN A 87 15.00 -12.80 3.97
CA GLN A 87 15.58 -11.45 3.99
C GLN A 87 15.48 -10.77 2.62
N ILE A 88 15.75 -11.49 1.54
CA ILE A 88 15.59 -10.98 0.17
C ILE A 88 14.13 -10.62 -0.10
N PHE A 89 13.20 -11.52 0.27
CA PHE A 89 11.78 -11.27 0.13
C PHE A 89 11.31 -10.04 0.91
N GLN A 90 11.75 -9.90 2.16
CA GLN A 90 11.41 -8.74 2.99
C GLN A 90 11.93 -7.44 2.37
N ALA A 91 13.13 -7.44 1.79
CA ALA A 91 13.66 -6.28 1.08
C ALA A 91 12.84 -5.94 -0.18
N ILE A 92 12.42 -6.96 -0.94
CA ILE A 92 11.55 -6.80 -2.11
C ILE A 92 10.18 -6.23 -1.69
N GLU A 93 9.58 -6.77 -0.65
CA GLU A 93 8.28 -6.32 -0.13
C GLU A 93 8.34 -4.86 0.33
N GLN A 94 9.37 -4.51 1.10
CA GLN A 94 9.58 -3.12 1.52
C GLN A 94 9.71 -2.18 0.34
N GLU A 95 10.46 -2.59 -0.70
CA GLU A 95 10.64 -1.76 -1.90
C GLU A 95 9.36 -1.70 -2.74
N ALA A 96 8.60 -2.80 -2.84
CA ALA A 96 7.31 -2.83 -3.52
C ALA A 96 6.32 -1.85 -2.86
N ILE A 97 6.22 -1.87 -1.52
CA ILE A 97 5.36 -0.96 -0.76
C ILE A 97 5.73 0.51 -1.02
N LYS A 98 7.04 0.86 -1.02
CA LYS A 98 7.50 2.22 -1.34
C LYS A 98 7.09 2.67 -2.74
N ASN A 99 7.08 1.74 -3.69
CA ASN A 99 6.77 2.01 -5.10
C ASN A 99 5.27 1.81 -5.43
N SER A 100 4.39 1.66 -4.44
CA SER A 100 2.94 1.40 -4.66
C SER A 100 2.68 0.14 -5.51
N CYS A 101 3.54 -0.86 -5.34
CA CYS A 101 3.50 -2.17 -5.97
C CYS A 101 3.11 -3.22 -4.92
N THR A 102 2.31 -4.22 -5.32
CA THR A 102 1.80 -5.25 -4.41
C THR A 102 2.40 -6.60 -4.78
N VAL A 103 2.89 -7.33 -3.79
CA VAL A 103 3.29 -8.73 -3.98
C VAL A 103 2.02 -9.59 -3.90
N THR A 104 1.61 -10.20 -5.01
CA THR A 104 0.33 -10.94 -5.10
C THR A 104 0.45 -12.40 -4.67
N GLY A 105 1.65 -12.98 -4.69
CA GLY A 105 1.86 -14.35 -4.31
C GLY A 105 3.32 -14.73 -4.19
N VAL A 106 3.57 -15.74 -3.35
CA VAL A 106 4.85 -16.40 -3.17
C VAL A 106 4.69 -17.84 -3.61
N PHE A 107 5.46 -18.25 -4.61
CA PHE A 107 5.38 -19.57 -5.22
C PHE A 107 6.74 -20.27 -5.16
N SER A 108 6.75 -21.59 -5.29
CA SER A 108 7.99 -22.39 -5.34
C SER A 108 8.04 -23.21 -6.64
N ALA A 109 9.22 -23.27 -7.25
CA ALA A 109 9.47 -24.07 -8.44
C ALA A 109 9.49 -25.58 -8.16
N GLN A 110 9.69 -26.01 -6.91
CA GLN A 110 9.56 -27.43 -6.58
C GLN A 110 8.10 -27.88 -6.66
N SER A 111 7.18 -26.98 -6.33
CA SER A 111 5.74 -27.24 -6.45
C SER A 111 5.18 -26.92 -7.85
N MET A 112 5.98 -26.34 -8.76
CA MET A 112 5.68 -26.18 -10.21
C MET A 112 5.62 -27.50 -10.99
N SER A 113 5.74 -28.66 -10.32
CA SER A 113 5.47 -29.98 -10.91
C SER A 113 4.04 -30.47 -10.66
N LYS A 114 3.18 -29.68 -9.98
CA LYS A 114 1.75 -29.96 -9.81
C LYS A 114 0.92 -28.87 -10.50
N ASP A 115 0.04 -29.29 -11.39
CA ASP A 115 -0.72 -28.48 -12.36
C ASP A 115 -1.49 -27.26 -11.82
N GLY A 116 -1.65 -27.07 -10.51
CA GLY A 116 -2.45 -25.98 -9.93
C GLY A 116 -1.72 -24.64 -9.71
N ILE A 117 -0.40 -24.61 -9.59
CA ILE A 117 0.31 -23.36 -9.23
C ILE A 117 0.46 -22.41 -10.44
N TYR A 118 0.54 -22.96 -11.65
CA TYR A 118 0.49 -22.16 -12.87
C TYR A 118 -0.85 -21.45 -13.00
N ASP A 119 -1.93 -22.16 -12.70
CA ASP A 119 -3.27 -21.57 -12.69
C ASP A 119 -3.33 -20.44 -11.66
N ASP A 120 -2.84 -20.62 -10.43
CA ASP A 120 -2.83 -19.54 -9.43
C ASP A 120 -1.98 -18.32 -9.86
N LEU A 121 -0.83 -18.55 -10.50
CA LEU A 121 0.03 -17.49 -11.01
C LEU A 121 -0.62 -16.74 -12.18
N ILE A 122 -1.23 -17.47 -13.12
CA ILE A 122 -1.95 -16.91 -14.28
C ILE A 122 -3.23 -16.19 -13.83
N LEU A 123 -3.98 -16.77 -12.88
CA LEU A 123 -5.18 -16.18 -12.28
C LEU A 123 -4.84 -14.90 -11.51
N SER A 124 -3.65 -14.84 -10.90
CA SER A 124 -3.18 -13.62 -10.23
C SER A 124 -2.76 -12.49 -11.18
N ASP A 125 -2.64 -12.78 -12.49
CA ASP A 125 -2.26 -11.87 -13.59
C ASP A 125 -1.26 -10.78 -13.16
N PRO A 126 -0.07 -11.18 -12.70
CA PRO A 126 0.89 -10.23 -12.18
C PRO A 126 1.49 -9.40 -13.32
N ASN A 127 1.72 -8.11 -13.08
CA ASN A 127 2.40 -7.25 -14.05
C ASN A 127 3.91 -7.57 -14.21
N GLY A 128 4.48 -8.35 -13.30
CA GLY A 128 5.85 -8.84 -13.39
C GLY A 128 6.11 -10.01 -12.46
N ILE A 129 7.18 -10.75 -12.75
CA ILE A 129 7.57 -11.93 -11.96
C ILE A 129 9.01 -11.77 -11.53
N ILE A 130 9.28 -11.96 -10.24
CA ILE A 130 10.61 -11.97 -9.66
C ILE A 130 10.99 -13.42 -9.37
N LEU A 131 11.99 -13.92 -10.10
CA LEU A 131 12.59 -15.23 -9.90
C LEU A 131 13.71 -15.11 -8.86
N ILE A 132 13.54 -15.79 -7.73
CA ILE A 132 14.50 -15.78 -6.63
C ILE A 132 15.24 -17.13 -6.61
N GLY A 133 16.49 -17.11 -7.10
CA GLY A 133 17.38 -18.26 -7.12
C GLY A 133 17.92 -18.60 -8.51
N ARG A 134 18.62 -19.74 -8.60
CA ARG A 134 19.09 -20.28 -9.89
C ARG A 134 17.89 -20.86 -10.64
N TYR A 135 17.62 -20.33 -11.83
CA TYR A 135 16.64 -20.90 -12.75
C TYR A 135 17.35 -21.81 -13.77
N THR A 136 16.63 -22.81 -14.26
CA THR A 136 17.02 -23.62 -15.42
C THR A 136 16.18 -23.19 -16.62
N LYS A 137 16.74 -23.29 -17.83
CA LYS A 137 16.08 -22.91 -19.10
C LYS A 137 14.61 -23.39 -19.26
N PRO A 138 14.21 -24.59 -18.79
CA PRO A 138 12.82 -25.04 -18.90
C PRO A 138 11.83 -24.08 -18.23
N LEU A 139 12.21 -23.42 -17.13
CA LEU A 139 11.34 -22.51 -16.38
C LEU A 139 10.89 -21.30 -17.22
N TYR A 140 11.72 -20.88 -18.20
CA TYR A 140 11.42 -19.76 -19.09
C TYR A 140 10.40 -20.15 -20.17
N THR A 141 10.27 -21.43 -20.50
CA THR A 141 9.29 -21.88 -21.51
C THR A 141 7.85 -21.87 -20.97
N TYR A 142 7.69 -21.84 -19.64
CA TYR A 142 6.39 -21.88 -18.96
C TYR A 142 5.93 -20.52 -18.39
N LEU A 143 6.74 -19.46 -18.51
CA LEU A 143 6.46 -18.10 -18.04
C LEU A 143 6.38 -17.14 -19.22
#